data_AF-A0A6I1A6H0-F1
#
_entry.id   AF-A0A6I1A6H0-F1
#
_cell.length_a   1.000
_cell.length_b   1.000
_cell.length_c   1.000
_cell.angle_alpha   90.00
_cell.angle_beta   90.00
_cell.angle_gamma   90.00
#
_symmetry.space_group_name_H-M   'P 1'
#
loop_
_entity.id
_entity.type
_entity.pdbx_description
1 polymer ?
#
loop_
_entity_poly.entity_id
_entity_poly.type
_entity_poly.pdbx_seq_one_letter_code
_entity_poly.pdbx_strand_id
1 'polypeptide(L)'
;MTEDEKLIQEVQDQCEYFAKGIINSLCKRAIRKINSWNIHIGTDDYPSSFNFFNILSIEYQSKCYDEISPCLEDAIEGVLDNEYEKLLPQERFFVDYSQCYYDNEFDSESIKRKIYDRFYEILNEHWESKKIANFEEKRNW
;
A
#
# COMPACT_ATOMS: atom_id res chain seq x y z
N MET A 1 -17.34 -14.62 -25.68
CA MET A 1 -17.54 -15.29 -24.40
C MET A 1 -18.16 -16.66 -24.59
N THR A 2 -17.28 -17.63 -24.80
CA THR A 2 -17.55 -19.07 -24.63
C THR A 2 -17.93 -19.37 -23.18
N GLU A 3 -18.40 -20.58 -22.88
CA GLU A 3 -18.71 -20.98 -21.50
C GLU A 3 -17.46 -21.05 -20.62
N ASP A 4 -16.33 -21.50 -21.18
CA ASP A 4 -15.02 -21.46 -20.51
C ASP A 4 -14.58 -20.01 -20.22
N GLU A 5 -14.87 -19.10 -21.17
CA GLU A 5 -14.65 -17.66 -20.99
C GLU A 5 -15.61 -17.00 -19.97
N LYS A 6 -16.65 -17.70 -19.50
CA LYS A 6 -17.49 -17.20 -18.39
C LYS A 6 -16.97 -17.74 -17.06
N LEU A 7 -16.65 -19.02 -17.02
CA LEU A 7 -16.15 -19.68 -15.81
C LEU A 7 -14.84 -19.07 -15.31
N ILE A 8 -13.89 -18.82 -16.22
CA ILE A 8 -12.59 -18.22 -15.84
C ILE A 8 -12.79 -16.78 -15.32
N GLN A 9 -13.67 -15.98 -15.93
CA GLN A 9 -14.02 -14.64 -15.43
C GLN A 9 -14.64 -14.71 -14.03
N GLU A 10 -15.58 -15.63 -13.79
CA GLU A 10 -16.18 -15.82 -12.46
C GLU A 10 -15.13 -16.18 -11.41
N VAL A 11 -14.18 -17.06 -11.74
CA VAL A 11 -13.07 -17.41 -10.84
C VAL A 11 -12.18 -16.21 -10.55
N GLN A 12 -11.86 -15.39 -11.56
CA GLN A 12 -11.08 -14.16 -11.39
C GLN A 12 -11.81 -13.15 -10.50
N ASP A 13 -13.10 -12.92 -10.72
CA ASP A 13 -13.89 -11.98 -9.92
C ASP A 13 -13.87 -12.39 -8.43
N GLN A 14 -13.96 -13.69 -8.15
CA GLN A 14 -13.78 -14.23 -6.80
C GLN A 14 -12.36 -14.01 -6.27
N CYS A 15 -11.34 -14.26 -7.08
CA CYS A 15 -9.96 -13.99 -6.70
C CYS A 15 -9.73 -12.51 -6.39
N GLU A 16 -10.28 -11.60 -7.19
CA GLU A 16 -10.22 -10.16 -6.96
C GLU A 16 -10.90 -9.76 -5.65
N TYR A 17 -12.07 -10.34 -5.36
CA TYR A 17 -12.78 -10.12 -4.11
C TYR A 17 -11.91 -10.48 -2.89
N PHE A 18 -11.27 -11.66 -2.89
CA PHE A 18 -10.38 -12.08 -1.80
C PHE A 18 -9.08 -11.29 -1.76
N ALA A 19 -8.48 -11.00 -2.93
CA ALA A 19 -7.23 -10.28 -3.06
C ALA A 19 -7.29 -8.90 -2.40
N LYS A 20 -8.42 -8.18 -2.52
CA LYS A 20 -8.61 -6.87 -1.85
C LYS A 20 -8.37 -6.95 -0.34
N GLY A 21 -8.92 -7.97 0.33
CA GLY A 21 -8.73 -8.17 1.77
C GLY A 21 -7.28 -8.54 2.13
N ILE A 22 -6.66 -9.39 1.31
CA ILE A 22 -5.28 -9.85 1.48
C ILE A 22 -4.30 -8.69 1.33
N ILE A 23 -4.41 -7.92 0.24
CA ILE A 23 -3.57 -6.75 -0.06
C ILE A 23 -3.72 -5.69 1.05
N ASN A 24 -4.93 -5.43 1.54
CA ASN A 24 -5.13 -4.50 2.64
C ASN A 24 -4.45 -4.98 3.95
N SER A 25 -4.52 -6.28 4.24
CA SER A 25 -3.84 -6.87 5.40
C SER A 25 -2.31 -6.78 5.27
N LEU A 26 -1.79 -7.05 4.07
CA LEU A 26 -0.38 -6.91 3.70
C LEU A 26 0.10 -5.47 3.93
N CYS A 27 -0.59 -4.48 3.38
CA CYS A 27 -0.24 -3.07 3.56
C CYS A 27 -0.25 -2.67 5.04
N LYS A 28 -1.25 -3.14 5.82
CA LYS A 28 -1.29 -2.90 7.28
C LYS A 28 -0.10 -3.52 8.01
N ARG A 29 0.43 -4.67 7.57
CA ARG A 29 1.66 -5.26 8.15
C ARG A 29 2.89 -4.45 7.76
N ALA A 30 2.99 -4.02 6.51
CA ALA A 30 4.06 -3.13 6.04
C ALA A 30 4.09 -1.82 6.84
N ILE A 31 2.95 -1.15 7.02
CA ILE A 31 2.83 0.08 7.82
C ILE A 31 3.32 -0.12 9.26
N ARG A 32 3.01 -1.27 9.89
CA ARG A 32 3.52 -1.56 11.25
C ARG A 32 5.05 -1.68 11.26
N LYS A 33 5.66 -2.27 10.24
CA LYS A 33 7.11 -2.36 10.11
C LYS A 33 7.74 -1.00 9.85
N ILE A 34 7.19 -0.23 8.92
CA ILE A 34 7.66 1.12 8.61
C ILE A 34 7.59 2.01 9.86
N ASN A 35 6.54 1.91 10.66
CA ASN A 35 6.44 2.62 11.95
C ASN A 35 7.47 2.21 13.01
N SER A 36 8.10 1.04 12.86
CA SER A 36 9.20 0.59 13.73
C SER A 36 10.58 1.06 13.26
N TRP A 37 10.68 1.70 12.09
CA TRP A 37 11.92 2.30 11.64
C TRP A 37 12.33 3.44 12.56
N ASN A 38 13.59 3.41 12.98
CA ASN A 38 14.21 4.52 13.71
C ASN A 38 14.83 5.51 12.71
N ILE A 39 14.01 5.98 11.77
CA ILE A 39 14.40 6.93 10.71
C ILE A 39 13.57 8.19 10.93
N HIS A 40 14.23 9.34 10.93
CA HIS A 40 13.56 10.63 10.96
C HIS A 40 13.27 11.09 9.53
N ILE A 41 12.03 11.51 9.29
CA ILE A 41 11.57 12.12 8.03
C ILE A 41 10.81 13.41 8.34
N GLY A 42 10.80 14.35 7.40
CA GLY A 42 10.09 15.63 7.56
C GLY A 42 10.85 16.68 8.39
N THR A 43 10.12 17.65 8.96
CA THR A 43 10.68 18.70 9.83
C THR A 43 10.58 18.33 11.31
N ASP A 44 11.31 19.05 12.18
CA ASP A 44 11.28 18.84 13.64
C ASP A 44 9.98 19.32 14.32
N ASP A 45 9.04 19.91 13.57
CA ASP A 45 7.83 20.54 14.12
C ASP A 45 6.69 19.55 14.40
N TYR A 46 6.88 18.27 14.10
CA TYR A 46 5.84 17.26 14.32
C TYR A 46 5.68 16.90 15.80
N PRO A 47 4.45 16.65 16.28
CA PRO A 47 4.23 16.21 17.65
C PRO A 47 4.94 14.90 17.93
N SER A 48 5.52 14.74 19.13
CA SER A 48 6.18 13.48 19.55
C SER A 48 5.28 12.24 19.54
N SER A 49 3.96 12.42 19.49
CA SER A 49 2.96 11.35 19.34
C SER A 49 2.77 10.87 17.89
N PHE A 50 3.46 11.47 16.92
CA PHE A 50 3.41 11.09 15.53
C PHE A 50 4.49 10.05 15.25
N ASN A 51 4.04 8.85 14.87
CA ASN A 51 4.91 7.86 14.25
C ASN A 51 5.23 8.23 12.79
N PHE A 52 6.16 7.48 12.21
CA PHE A 52 6.61 7.61 10.83
C PHE A 52 5.46 7.75 9.83
N PHE A 53 4.46 6.87 9.89
CA PHE A 53 3.37 6.86 8.91
C PHE A 53 2.48 8.11 9.01
N ASN A 54 2.30 8.70 10.19
CA ASN A 54 1.60 9.99 10.31
C ASN A 54 2.38 11.08 9.57
N ILE A 55 3.69 11.15 9.77
CA ILE A 55 4.53 12.17 9.15
C ILE A 55 4.56 11.97 7.63
N LEU A 56 4.75 10.73 7.18
CA LEU A 56 4.72 10.38 5.77
C LEU A 56 3.42 10.81 5.10
N SER A 57 2.27 10.55 5.74
CA SER A 57 0.96 10.90 5.18
C SER A 57 0.77 12.40 4.97
N ILE A 58 1.47 13.23 5.74
CA ILE A 58 1.44 14.70 5.61
C ILE A 58 2.42 15.15 4.53
N GLU A 59 3.68 14.76 4.66
CA GLU A 59 4.76 15.23 3.76
C GLU A 59 4.46 14.87 2.30
N TYR A 60 3.93 13.67 2.06
CA TYR A 60 3.62 13.17 0.71
C TYR A 60 2.52 13.96 -0.03
N GLN A 61 1.74 14.80 0.65
CA GLN A 61 0.74 15.65 -0.01
C GLN A 61 1.35 16.80 -0.81
N SER A 62 2.59 17.18 -0.49
CA SER A 62 3.27 18.35 -1.09
C SER A 62 4.65 18.04 -1.65
N LYS A 63 5.19 16.84 -1.37
CA LYS A 63 6.52 16.41 -1.75
C LYS A 63 6.48 15.02 -2.37
N CYS A 64 7.33 14.76 -3.35
CA CYS A 64 7.59 13.39 -3.78
C CYS A 64 8.50 12.66 -2.78
N TYR A 65 8.63 11.33 -2.91
CA TYR A 65 9.46 10.53 -2.01
C TYR A 65 10.91 11.02 -1.92
N ASP A 66 11.52 11.34 -3.06
CA ASP A 66 12.91 11.85 -3.11
C ASP A 66 13.11 13.18 -2.38
N GLU A 67 12.10 14.04 -2.38
CA GLU A 67 12.11 15.31 -1.63
C GLU A 67 11.95 15.09 -0.11
N ILE A 68 11.29 14.01 0.30
CA ILE A 68 11.14 13.63 1.72
C ILE A 68 12.43 13.01 2.24
N SER A 69 12.94 12.00 1.53
CA SER A 69 14.22 11.35 1.79
C SER A 69 14.65 10.54 0.57
N PRO A 70 15.92 10.64 0.12
CA PRO A 70 16.45 9.75 -0.90
C PRO A 70 16.22 8.28 -0.56
N CYS A 71 15.87 7.47 -1.56
CA CYS A 71 15.62 6.03 -1.44
C CYS A 71 14.43 5.62 -0.55
N LEU A 72 13.57 6.57 -0.14
CA LEU A 72 12.43 6.26 0.72
C LEU A 72 11.39 5.39 0.00
N GLU A 73 11.14 5.66 -1.28
CA GLU A 73 10.24 4.86 -2.12
C GLU A 73 10.73 3.42 -2.19
N ASP A 74 11.98 3.22 -2.62
CA ASP A 74 12.63 1.89 -2.69
C ASP A 74 12.55 1.13 -1.34
N ALA A 75 12.74 1.83 -0.22
CA ALA A 75 12.67 1.22 1.10
C ALA A 75 11.25 0.76 1.45
N ILE A 76 10.23 1.54 1.11
CA ILE A 76 8.81 1.22 1.35
C ILE A 76 8.38 0.08 0.42
N GLU A 77 8.66 0.20 -0.87
CA GLU A 77 8.39 -0.83 -1.88
C GLU A 77 9.07 -2.15 -1.50
N GLY A 78 10.34 -2.09 -1.07
CA GLY A 78 11.05 -3.27 -0.57
C GLY A 78 10.36 -3.93 0.63
N VAL A 79 9.72 -3.17 1.54
CA VAL A 79 8.92 -3.76 2.62
C VAL A 79 7.63 -4.38 2.11
N LEU A 80 6.96 -3.75 1.15
CA LEU A 80 5.73 -4.27 0.55
C LEU A 80 5.99 -5.58 -0.20
N ASP A 81 7.04 -5.62 -1.02
CA ASP A 81 7.53 -6.82 -1.70
C ASP A 81 7.83 -7.94 -0.71
N ASN A 82 8.57 -7.63 0.37
CA ASN A 82 8.87 -8.58 1.43
C ASN A 82 7.61 -9.11 2.17
N GLU A 83 6.53 -8.34 2.22
CA GLU A 83 5.26 -8.78 2.80
C GLU A 83 4.43 -9.61 1.83
N TYR A 84 4.54 -9.34 0.53
CA TYR A 84 3.96 -10.16 -0.53
C TYR A 84 4.63 -11.55 -0.60
N GLU A 85 5.95 -11.62 -0.53
CA GLU A 85 6.70 -12.88 -0.51
C GLU A 85 6.35 -13.79 0.68
N LYS A 86 5.81 -13.21 1.76
CA LYS A 86 5.40 -13.92 2.99
C LYS A 86 3.95 -14.39 2.97
N LEU A 87 3.19 -14.07 1.93
CA LEU A 87 1.83 -14.58 1.79
C LEU A 87 1.83 -16.11 1.80
N LEU A 88 0.81 -16.68 2.42
CA LEU A 88 0.58 -18.12 2.32
C LEU A 88 0.32 -18.51 0.86
N PRO A 89 0.66 -19.74 0.43
CA PRO A 89 0.45 -20.15 -0.96
C PRO A 89 -0.98 -19.92 -1.47
N GLN A 90 -1.98 -20.07 -0.61
CA GLN A 90 -3.40 -19.82 -0.93
C GLN A 90 -3.71 -18.33 -1.08
N GLU A 91 -3.16 -17.48 -0.22
CA GLU A 91 -3.33 -16.03 -0.32
C GLU A 91 -2.67 -15.51 -1.59
N ARG A 92 -1.46 -16.00 -1.87
CA ARG A 92 -0.70 -15.68 -3.07
C ARG A 92 -1.45 -16.09 -4.34
N PHE A 93 -2.06 -17.28 -4.35
CA PHE A 93 -2.93 -17.71 -5.45
C PHE A 93 -4.04 -16.69 -5.74
N PHE A 94 -4.79 -16.25 -4.72
CA PHE A 94 -5.87 -15.27 -4.94
C PHE A 94 -5.36 -13.93 -5.45
N VAL A 95 -4.23 -13.46 -4.92
CA VAL A 95 -3.63 -12.20 -5.37
C VAL A 95 -3.17 -12.31 -6.82
N ASP A 96 -2.40 -13.34 -7.15
CA ASP A 96 -1.81 -13.54 -8.48
C ASP A 96 -2.88 -13.72 -9.55
N TYR A 97 -3.90 -14.55 -9.28
CA TYR A 97 -4.99 -14.78 -10.23
C TYR A 97 -6.01 -13.64 -10.29
N SER A 98 -5.95 -12.66 -9.39
CA SER A 98 -6.85 -11.49 -9.46
C SER A 98 -6.59 -10.58 -10.66
N GLN A 99 -5.51 -10.78 -11.41
CA GLN A 99 -5.16 -9.97 -12.60
C GLN A 99 -4.90 -10.81 -13.87
N CYS A 100 -5.02 -12.13 -13.81
CA CYS A 100 -4.73 -13.02 -14.96
C CYS A 100 -5.87 -13.00 -15.99
N TYR A 101 -6.01 -11.93 -16.79
CA TYR A 101 -6.94 -11.91 -17.94
C TYR A 101 -6.52 -12.93 -19.01
N TYR A 102 -7.50 -13.48 -19.75
CA TYR A 102 -7.30 -14.43 -20.86
C TYR A 102 -6.05 -14.09 -21.69
N ASP A 103 -5.19 -15.09 -21.88
CA ASP A 103 -3.94 -15.03 -22.67
C ASP A 103 -2.84 -14.07 -22.19
N ASN A 104 -2.98 -13.42 -21.04
CA ASN A 104 -1.86 -12.70 -20.43
C ASN A 104 -1.05 -13.66 -19.56
N GLU A 105 0.26 -13.75 -19.84
CA GLU A 105 1.20 -14.38 -18.92
C GLU A 105 1.11 -13.71 -17.54
N PHE A 106 1.38 -14.47 -16.48
CA PHE A 106 1.45 -13.94 -15.12
C PHE A 106 2.39 -12.73 -15.08
N ASP A 107 1.81 -11.54 -14.83
CA ASP A 107 2.55 -10.29 -14.73
C ASP A 107 2.71 -9.90 -13.25
N SER A 108 3.89 -10.22 -12.70
CA SER A 108 4.23 -9.87 -11.33
C SER A 108 4.27 -8.36 -11.09
N GLU A 109 4.58 -7.56 -12.11
CA GLU A 109 4.70 -6.11 -11.97
C GLU A 109 3.33 -5.47 -11.76
N SER A 110 2.30 -5.95 -12.47
CA SER A 110 0.91 -5.55 -12.26
C SER A 110 0.44 -5.82 -10.83
N ILE A 111 0.81 -6.97 -10.25
CA ILE A 111 0.49 -7.30 -8.85
C ILE A 111 1.18 -6.35 -7.87
N LYS A 112 2.48 -6.09 -8.06
CA LYS A 112 3.21 -5.14 -7.21
C LYS A 112 2.58 -3.76 -7.25
N ARG A 113 2.29 -3.26 -8.45
CA ARG A 113 1.63 -1.98 -8.65
C ARG A 113 0.29 -1.89 -7.90
N LYS A 114 -0.53 -2.94 -7.97
CA LYS A 114 -1.80 -2.99 -7.22
C LYS A 114 -1.61 -2.93 -5.70
N ILE A 115 -0.54 -3.53 -5.19
CA ILE A 115 -0.19 -3.44 -3.76
C ILE A 115 0.25 -2.03 -3.41
N TYR A 116 1.08 -1.41 -4.24
CA TYR A 116 1.60 -0.06 -4.03
C TYR A 116 0.48 0.98 -4.11
N ASP A 117 -0.39 0.88 -5.12
CA ASP A 117 -1.58 1.71 -5.26
C ASP A 117 -2.45 1.63 -4.01
N ARG A 118 -2.69 0.43 -3.48
CA ARG A 118 -3.46 0.28 -2.24
C ARG A 118 -2.75 0.87 -1.02
N PHE A 119 -1.42 0.78 -0.94
CA PHE A 119 -0.66 1.44 0.12
C PHE A 119 -0.83 2.97 0.05
N TYR A 120 -0.77 3.56 -1.15
CA TYR A 120 -0.97 4.99 -1.37
C TYR A 120 -2.41 5.43 -1.07
N GLU A 121 -3.41 4.62 -1.40
CA GLU A 121 -4.79 4.86 -0.97
C GLU A 121 -4.88 4.93 0.56
N ILE A 122 -4.27 3.98 1.29
CA ILE A 122 -4.28 3.98 2.76
C ILE A 122 -3.54 5.22 3.31
N LEU A 123 -2.46 5.65 2.66
CA LEU A 123 -1.72 6.85 3.03
C LEU A 123 -2.60 8.11 2.93
N ASN A 124 -3.35 8.23 1.83
CA ASN A 124 -4.28 9.34 1.61
C ASN A 124 -5.49 9.28 2.55
N GLU A 125 -6.09 8.09 2.74
CA GLU A 125 -7.15 7.86 3.74
C GLU A 125 -6.69 8.29 5.15
N HIS A 126 -5.41 8.06 5.48
CA HIS A 126 -4.84 8.42 6.78
C HIS A 126 -4.58 9.93 6.92
N TRP A 127 -4.20 10.60 5.84
CA TRP A 127 -4.10 12.06 5.80
C TRP A 127 -5.44 12.75 6.11
N GLU A 128 -6.56 12.19 5.62
CA GLU A 128 -7.90 12.68 5.93
C GLU A 128 -8.37 12.37 7.36
N SER A 129 -7.56 11.67 8.16
CA SER A 129 -7.93 11.32 9.52
C SER A 129 -8.04 12.55 10.41
N LYS A 130 -8.99 12.51 11.36
CA LYS A 130 -9.19 13.59 12.36
C LYS A 130 -7.90 13.97 13.09
N LYS A 131 -6.99 13.01 13.31
CA LYS A 131 -5.71 13.26 13.99
C LYS A 131 -4.85 14.23 13.18
N ILE A 132 -4.73 14.00 11.87
CA ILE A 132 -3.93 14.82 10.96
C ILE A 132 -4.64 16.15 10.70
N ALA A 133 -5.95 16.14 10.44
CA ALA A 133 -6.74 17.35 10.25
C ALA A 133 -6.61 18.34 11.43
N ASN A 134 -6.72 17.85 12.67
CA ASN A 134 -6.55 18.69 13.87
C ASN A 134 -5.14 19.26 14.02
N PHE A 135 -4.11 18.61 13.48
CA PHE A 135 -2.74 19.11 13.50
C PHE A 135 -2.55 20.22 12.46
N GLU A 136 -3.02 20.00 11.23
CA GLU A 136 -2.94 20.98 10.15
C GLU A 136 -3.75 22.25 10.46
N GLU A 137 -4.92 22.14 11.09
CA GLU A 137 -5.68 23.29 11.57
C GLU A 137 -4.87 24.14 12.57
N LYS A 138 -4.14 23.51 13.50
CA LYS A 138 -3.32 24.22 14.49
C LYS A 138 -2.06 24.85 13.90
N ARG A 139 -1.50 24.24 12.85
CA ARG A 139 -0.28 24.73 12.19
C ARG A 139 -0.52 26.01 11.38
N ASN A 140 -1.77 26.21 10.93
CA ASN A 140 -2.17 27.36 10.12
C ASN A 140 -2.67 28.57 10.95
N TRP A 141 -2.55 28.53 12.28
CA TRP A 141 -2.90 29.62 13.21
C TRP A 141 -1.65 30.15 13.91
#